data_AF-A0A316AXM2-F1
#
_entry.id   AF-A0A316AXM2-F1
#
_cell.length_a   1.000
_cell.length_b   1.000
_cell.length_c   1.000
_cell.angle_alpha   90.00
_cell.angle_beta   90.00
_cell.angle_gamma   90.00
#
_symmetry.space_group_name_H-M   'P 1'
#
loop_
_entity.id
_entity.type
_entity.pdbx_description
1 polymer ?
#
loop_
_entity_poly.entity_id
_entity_poly.type
_entity_poly.pdbx_seq_one_letter_code
_entity_poly.pdbx_strand_id
1 'polypeptide(L)'
;MLFYDAAIDDLKNNPGELTEATIRTYQWNLRKIRDFMPEMECNSIDEKMIRDFKIHLQEKGNKPATVTKALSVFRIFVNRLRKEGLIENDPFVGVKIGRVYTRRGFLTMRELKQL
;
A
#
# COMPACT_ATOMS: atom_id res chain seq x y z
N MET A 1 4.02 -16.64 -10.35
CA MET A 1 2.93 -16.44 -9.38
C MET A 1 2.64 -14.96 -9.26
N LEU A 2 1.37 -14.59 -9.47
CA LEU A 2 0.93 -13.20 -9.42
C LEU A 2 1.03 -12.62 -8.01
N PHE A 3 1.51 -11.38 -7.94
CA PHE A 3 1.72 -10.64 -6.69
C PHE A 3 0.43 -10.45 -5.91
N TYR A 4 -0.67 -10.10 -6.59
CA TYR A 4 -1.95 -9.85 -5.91
C TYR A 4 -2.46 -11.11 -5.21
N ASP A 5 -2.43 -12.26 -5.89
CA ASP A 5 -2.91 -13.51 -5.33
C ASP A 5 -2.03 -13.96 -4.16
N ALA A 6 -0.71 -13.93 -4.35
CA ALA A 6 0.25 -14.26 -3.29
C ALA A 6 0.08 -13.37 -2.05
N ALA A 7 -0.09 -12.06 -2.24
CA ALA A 7 -0.28 -11.11 -1.14
C ALA A 7 -1.62 -11.30 -0.43
N ILE A 8 -2.69 -11.66 -1.16
CA ILE A 8 -4.00 -11.94 -0.57
C ILE A 8 -3.96 -13.24 0.23
N ASP A 9 -3.28 -14.26 -0.27
CA ASP A 9 -3.14 -15.53 0.42
C ASP A 9 -2.25 -15.40 1.67
N ASP A 10 -1.13 -14.65 1.60
CA ASP A 10 -0.36 -14.27 2.80
C ASP A 10 -1.24 -13.52 3.82
N LEU A 11 -2.05 -12.55 3.38
CA LEU A 11 -2.90 -11.80 4.31
C LEU A 11 -3.93 -12.69 5.02
N LYS A 12 -4.46 -13.71 4.34
CA LYS A 12 -5.44 -14.65 4.92
C LYS A 12 -4.79 -15.66 5.85
N ASN A 13 -3.64 -16.20 5.46
CA ASN A 13 -2.97 -17.29 6.17
C ASN A 13 -2.09 -16.78 7.31
N ASN A 14 -1.55 -15.56 7.18
CA ASN A 14 -0.68 -14.91 8.16
C ASN A 14 -1.24 -13.54 8.62
N PRO A 15 -2.48 -13.50 9.18
CA PRO A 15 -3.08 -12.24 9.61
C PRO A 15 -2.40 -11.68 10.87
N GLY A 16 -1.72 -12.50 11.68
CA GLY A 16 -1.17 -12.08 12.97
C GLY A 16 -2.26 -11.46 13.86
N GLU A 17 -1.94 -10.33 14.51
CA GLU A 17 -2.87 -9.57 15.36
C GLU A 17 -3.61 -8.45 14.61
N LEU A 18 -3.73 -8.54 13.28
CA LEU A 18 -4.38 -7.49 12.48
C LEU A 18 -5.88 -7.42 12.78
N THR A 19 -6.36 -6.22 13.09
CA THR A 19 -7.80 -5.94 13.18
C THR A 19 -8.45 -6.06 11.81
N GLU A 20 -9.76 -6.35 11.78
CA GLU A 20 -10.51 -6.41 10.51
C GLU A 20 -10.42 -5.11 9.71
N ALA A 21 -10.42 -3.96 10.38
CA ALA A 21 -10.26 -2.66 9.73
C ALA A 21 -8.91 -2.54 9.01
N THR A 22 -7.86 -3.12 9.59
CA THR A 22 -6.52 -3.16 8.97
C THR A 22 -6.50 -4.13 7.79
N ILE A 23 -7.13 -5.30 7.92
CA ILE A 23 -7.29 -6.27 6.82
C ILE A 23 -8.01 -5.62 5.63
N ARG A 24 -9.16 -4.96 5.87
CA ARG A 24 -9.90 -4.23 4.83
C ARG A 24 -9.05 -3.14 4.19
N THR A 25 -8.27 -2.41 5.01
CA THR A 25 -7.34 -1.38 4.51
C THR A 25 -6.27 -1.99 3.61
N TYR A 26 -5.70 -3.14 3.97
CA TYR A 26 -4.69 -3.83 3.17
C TYR A 26 -5.28 -4.35 1.86
N GLN A 27 -6.41 -5.06 1.92
CA GLN A 27 -7.13 -5.52 0.73
C GLN A 27 -7.44 -4.38 -0.24
N TRP A 28 -7.91 -3.23 0.27
CA TRP A 28 -8.20 -2.06 -0.56
C TRP A 28 -6.96 -1.52 -1.27
N ASN A 29 -5.80 -1.49 -0.61
CA ASN A 29 -4.57 -1.03 -1.25
C ASN A 29 -3.94 -2.08 -2.17
N LEU A 30 -4.07 -3.37 -1.87
CA LEU A 30 -3.67 -4.46 -2.76
C LEU A 30 -4.48 -4.42 -4.07
N ARG A 31 -5.80 -4.15 -4.00
CA ARG A 31 -6.63 -3.97 -5.18
C ARG A 31 -6.14 -2.83 -6.07
N LYS A 32 -5.69 -1.70 -5.51
CA LYS A 32 -5.11 -0.61 -6.32
C LYS A 32 -3.86 -1.03 -7.09
N ILE A 33 -3.04 -1.91 -6.51
CA ILE A 33 -1.82 -2.44 -7.16
C ILE A 33 -2.23 -3.35 -8.31
N ARG A 34 -3.17 -4.26 -8.08
CA ARG A 34 -3.75 -5.12 -9.12
C ARG A 34 -4.41 -4.31 -10.25
N ASP A 35 -5.20 -3.29 -9.91
CA ASP A 35 -5.87 -2.45 -10.91
C ASP A 35 -4.88 -1.60 -11.72
N PHE A 36 -3.65 -1.39 -11.22
CA PHE A 36 -2.57 -0.77 -11.98
C PHE A 36 -1.87 -1.76 -12.91
N MET A 37 -1.60 -2.99 -12.44
CA MET A 37 -0.97 -4.04 -13.22
C MET A 37 -1.51 -5.41 -12.76
N PRO A 38 -2.53 -5.96 -13.45
CA PRO A 38 -3.19 -7.19 -13.04
C PRO A 38 -2.27 -8.41 -13.05
N GLU A 39 -1.44 -8.50 -14.10
CA GLU A 39 -0.51 -9.61 -14.35
C GLU A 39 0.88 -9.36 -13.74
N MET A 40 0.95 -8.62 -12.62
CA MET A 40 2.23 -8.37 -11.95
C MET A 40 2.74 -9.66 -11.31
N GLU A 41 3.83 -10.22 -11.83
CA GLU A 41 4.51 -11.39 -11.27
C GLU A 41 5.42 -11.01 -10.10
N CYS A 42 5.45 -11.81 -9.02
CA CYS A 42 6.29 -11.53 -7.85
C CYS A 42 7.78 -11.35 -8.21
N ASN A 43 8.30 -12.19 -9.09
CA ASN A 43 9.72 -12.20 -9.46
C ASN A 43 10.11 -11.08 -10.43
N SER A 44 9.16 -10.40 -11.06
CA SER A 44 9.42 -9.30 -11.99
C SER A 44 9.34 -7.92 -11.34
N ILE A 45 8.93 -7.83 -10.07
CA ILE A 45 8.76 -6.55 -9.40
C ILE A 45 10.12 -5.88 -9.22
N ASP A 46 10.27 -4.70 -9.82
CA ASP A 46 11.47 -3.89 -9.75
C ASP A 46 11.17 -2.49 -9.19
N GLU A 47 12.23 -1.70 -9.04
CA GLU A 47 12.13 -0.32 -8.57
C GLU A 47 11.32 0.58 -9.52
N LYS A 48 11.41 0.34 -10.83
CA LYS A 48 10.71 1.15 -11.84
C LYS A 48 9.21 0.95 -11.71
N MET A 49 8.73 -0.28 -11.56
CA MET A 49 7.30 -0.57 -11.37
C MET A 49 6.72 0.14 -10.14
N ILE A 50 7.47 0.24 -9.04
CA ILE A 50 7.01 0.97 -7.85
C ILE A 50 6.94 2.48 -8.11
N ARG A 51 7.91 3.05 -8.83
CA ARG A 51 7.91 4.46 -9.22
C ARG A 51 6.74 4.77 -10.16
N ASP A 52 6.49 3.90 -11.13
CA ASP A 52 5.37 4.03 -12.07
C ASP A 52 4.03 3.93 -11.34
N PHE A 53 3.89 2.98 -10.40
CA PHE A 53 2.69 2.88 -9.56
C PHE A 53 2.46 4.16 -8.73
N LYS A 54 3.53 4.74 -8.16
CA LYS A 54 3.45 6.00 -7.43
C LYS A 54 2.95 7.12 -8.35
N ILE A 55 3.52 7.26 -9.55
CA ILE A 55 3.15 8.28 -10.53
C ILE A 55 1.67 8.11 -10.93
N HIS A 56 1.24 6.90 -11.26
CA HIS A 56 -0.15 6.58 -11.58
C HIS A 56 -1.14 7.02 -10.50
N LEU A 57 -0.82 6.77 -9.22
CA LEU A 57 -1.68 7.23 -8.13
C LEU A 57 -1.74 8.76 -8.03
N GLN A 58 -0.63 9.45 -8.29
CA GLN A 58 -0.56 10.91 -8.29
C GLN A 58 -1.35 11.50 -9.47
N GLU A 59 -1.23 10.93 -10.66
CA GLU A 59 -1.98 11.34 -11.87
C GLU A 59 -3.49 11.12 -11.72
N LYS A 60 -3.90 10.07 -10.98
CA LYS A 60 -5.30 9.88 -10.55
C LYS A 60 -5.80 10.92 -9.54
N GLY A 61 -4.96 11.87 -9.12
CA GLY A 61 -5.33 12.94 -8.17
C GLY A 61 -5.43 12.47 -6.71
N ASN A 62 -4.83 11.32 -6.36
CA ASN A 62 -4.83 10.88 -4.97
C ASN A 62 -4.03 11.83 -4.07
N LYS A 63 -4.58 12.14 -2.90
CA LYS A 63 -3.88 12.95 -1.89
C LYS A 63 -2.57 12.25 -1.45
N PRO A 64 -1.51 13.01 -1.08
CA PRO A 64 -0.22 12.43 -0.69
C PRO A 64 -0.32 11.35 0.39
N ALA A 65 -1.19 11.52 1.39
CA ALA A 65 -1.40 10.54 2.45
C ALA A 65 -1.91 9.19 1.91
N THR A 66 -2.77 9.23 0.89
CA THR A 66 -3.30 8.04 0.21
C THR A 66 -2.21 7.35 -0.59
N VAL A 67 -1.39 8.09 -1.33
CA VAL A 67 -0.25 7.56 -2.09
C VAL A 67 0.76 6.89 -1.14
N THR A 68 1.14 7.58 -0.06
CA THR A 68 2.03 7.04 0.97
C THR A 68 1.47 5.76 1.60
N LYS A 69 0.17 5.70 1.89
CA LYS A 69 -0.46 4.50 2.44
C LYS A 69 -0.40 3.33 1.45
N ALA A 70 -0.73 3.56 0.17
CA ALA A 70 -0.67 2.52 -0.86
C ALA A 70 0.75 1.95 -1.03
N LEU A 71 1.76 2.82 -1.13
CA LEU A 71 3.17 2.41 -1.21
C LEU A 71 3.64 1.68 0.06
N SER A 72 3.18 2.11 1.23
CA SER A 72 3.51 1.43 2.49
C SER A 72 2.95 0.02 2.52
N VAL A 73 1.70 -0.18 2.08
CA VAL A 73 1.10 -1.52 1.99
C VAL A 73 1.83 -2.37 0.96
N PHE A 74 2.16 -1.82 -0.20
CA PHE A 74 2.95 -2.53 -1.21
C PHE A 74 4.27 -3.05 -0.63
N ARG A 75 5.04 -2.18 0.04
CA ARG A 75 6.30 -2.57 0.69
C ARG A 75 6.13 -3.64 1.78
N ILE A 76 5.04 -3.60 2.55
CA ILE A 76 4.75 -4.63 3.56
C ILE A 76 4.65 -6.00 2.89
N PHE A 77 3.84 -6.11 1.84
CA PHE A 77 3.63 -7.39 1.17
C PHE A 77 4.83 -7.84 0.36
N VAL A 78 5.55 -6.92 -0.29
CA VAL A 78 6.86 -7.26 -0.88
C VAL A 78 7.78 -7.86 0.17
N ASN A 79 7.91 -7.25 1.34
CA ASN A 79 8.80 -7.78 2.38
C ASN A 79 8.33 -9.12 2.96
N ARG A 80 7.02 -9.39 3.02
CA ARG A 80 6.49 -10.69 3.44
C ARG A 80 6.79 -11.76 2.40
N LEU A 81 6.47 -11.50 1.14
CA LEU A 81 6.72 -12.43 0.03
C LEU A 81 8.22 -12.66 -0.22
N ARG A 82 9.07 -11.67 0.10
CA ARG A 82 10.53 -11.86 0.14
C ARG A 82 10.96 -12.87 1.21
N LYS A 83 10.37 -12.83 2.40
CA LYS A 83 10.66 -13.81 3.46
C LYS A 83 10.23 -15.23 3.08
N GLU A 84 9.24 -15.35 2.22
CA GLU A 84 8.77 -16.62 1.66
C GLU A 84 9.56 -17.07 0.42
N GLY A 85 10.55 -16.29 -0.03
CA GLY A 85 11.40 -16.61 -1.18
C GLY A 85 10.75 -16.36 -2.55
N LEU A 86 9.58 -15.70 -2.59
CA LEU A 86 8.83 -15.43 -3.82
C LEU A 86 9.32 -14.19 -4.57
N ILE A 87 10.04 -13.33 -3.85
CA ILE A 87 10.70 -12.15 -4.37
C ILE A 87 12.13 -12.20 -3.87
N GLU A 88 13.11 -12.18 -4.77
CA GLU A 88 14.53 -12.34 -4.39
C GLU A 88 15.10 -11.04 -3.81
N ASN A 89 14.95 -9.95 -4.56
CA ASN A 89 15.59 -8.66 -4.25
C ASN A 89 14.60 -7.66 -3.63
N ASP A 90 15.11 -6.63 -2.97
CA ASP A 90 14.25 -5.54 -2.46
C ASP A 90 14.01 -4.49 -3.56
N PRO A 91 12.82 -4.44 -4.20
CA PRO A 91 12.53 -3.43 -5.21
C PRO A 91 12.34 -2.02 -4.59
N PHE A 92 12.22 -1.89 -3.26
CA PHE A 92 12.06 -0.60 -2.59
C PHE A 92 13.39 0.10 -2.25
N VAL A 93 14.56 -0.47 -2.59
CA VAL A 93 15.87 0.04 -2.12
C VAL A 93 16.11 1.52 -2.46
N GLY A 94 15.73 1.98 -3.65
CA GLY A 94 15.81 3.38 -4.06
C GLY A 94 14.52 4.19 -3.88
N VAL A 95 13.44 3.59 -3.34
CA VAL A 95 12.12 4.21 -3.25
C VAL A 95 11.87 4.80 -1.86
N LYS A 96 11.99 6.12 -1.75
CA LYS A 96 11.61 6.85 -0.53
C LYS A 96 10.09 6.99 -0.40
N ILE A 97 9.53 6.37 0.63
CA ILE A 97 8.15 6.59 1.08
C ILE A 97 8.17 7.67 2.16
N GLY A 98 7.84 8.90 1.77
CA GLY A 98 7.84 10.06 2.67
C GLY A 98 6.75 10.01 3.74
N ARG A 99 6.98 10.71 4.85
CA ARG A 99 5.95 10.99 5.87
C ARG A 99 5.06 12.13 5.40
N VAL A 100 3.74 11.96 5.57
CA VAL A 100 2.76 12.99 5.24
C VAL A 100 2.04 13.40 6.52
N TYR A 101 2.17 14.67 6.91
CA TYR A 101 1.45 15.24 8.03
C TYR A 101 0.12 15.83 7.54
N THR A 102 -0.99 15.34 8.08
CA THR A 102 -2.31 15.92 7.83
C THR A 102 -2.59 16.98 8.89
N ARG A 103 -2.92 18.20 8.49
CA ARG A 103 -3.49 19.18 9.42
C ARG A 103 -4.95 18.83 9.66
N ARG A 104 -5.29 18.38 10.87
CA ARG A 104 -6.68 18.22 11.31
C ARG A 104 -7.06 19.48 12.08
N GLY A 105 -8.10 20.17 11.63
CA GLY A 105 -8.73 21.21 12.44
C GLY A 105 -9.43 20.57 13.64
N PHE A 106 -9.34 21.21 14.79
CA PHE A 106 -10.13 20.83 15.96
C PHE A 106 -11.32 21.79 16.05
N LEU A 107 -12.49 21.25 16.37
CA LEU A 107 -13.66 22.09 16.63
C LEU A 107 -13.46 22.82 17.96
N THR A 108 -13.69 24.11 17.95
CA THR A 108 -13.85 24.91 19.17
C THR A 108 -15.22 24.63 19.80
N MET A 109 -15.37 24.92 21.11
CA MET A 109 -16.67 24.82 21.78
C MET A 109 -17.76 25.67 21.12
N ARG A 110 -17.39 26.76 20.45
CA ARG A 110 -18.32 27.60 19.71
C ARG A 110 -18.80 26.90 18.44
N GLU A 111 -17.88 26.35 17.64
CA GLU A 111 -18.23 25.62 16.41
C GLU A 111 -19.04 24.35 16.73
N LEU A 112 -18.72 23.66 17.82
CA LEU A 112 -19.47 22.48 18.26
C LEU A 112 -20.94 22.81 18.59
N LYS A 113 -21.20 23.99 19.17
CA LYS A 113 -22.56 24.43 19.51
C LYS A 113 -23.38 24.89 18.29
N GLN A 114 -22.78 24.98 17.11
CA GLN A 114 -23.42 25.44 15.87
C GLN A 114 -23.66 24.31 14.85
N LEU A 115 -23.31 23.07 15.19
CA LEU A 115 -23.63 21.86 14.42
C LEU A 115 -25.05 21.37 14.74
#